data_AF-A0A259S9X7-F1
#
_entry.id   AF-A0A259S9X7-F1
#
_cell.length_a   1.000
_cell.length_b   1.000
_cell.length_c   1.000
_cell.angle_alpha   90.00
_cell.angle_beta   90.00
_cell.angle_gamma   90.00
#
_symmetry.space_group_name_H-M   'P 1'
#
loop_
_entity.id
_entity.type
_entity.pdbx_description
1 polymer ?
#
loop_
_entity_poly.entity_id
_entity_poly.type
_entity_poly.pdbx_seq_one_letter_code
_entity_poly.pdbx_strand_id
1 'polypeptide(L)'
;MSATVARWSAPIRIVLGLAIVAVGVFFLLVSMTVQTIALVTGIGILLAGVAVLLTAGEDSAQDEDHGSASRPVAAIVARVLGGLLVLLGAGMALWPVTGAPLLSLLLTIALIAFALATAARAFRPGADQRITGIIAAVATLAVAAITVFWPVLTLVVFRLGVGAWFVFIGLQLLVRAFVRRSPAPARPRRPWVRWLRTIGASVALVLAVALAAGSGALLGGTPLPVPDAFYTPPAAVPSQPGTLIRSEPMTVGVPAGAKAWRILYTTTNPDGSPAVSSGTVLAPADPGPDPLPLLTVSHGTVGVVPGCAPSLSAAPFADGAGTAMADMVTEHGWVAVTSDYIGLGTKGPHPYLVGDAEARNVWDASKAVLGFKEVRVSTDTVIWGHSQGGQGSLWTGQIASSYAPEFTVKGVAAFAPASNLYALAEAIKSETAGKTVSAYIAATWDKVFPELNVEKNLTPGSAGPVERIGGLCFNGHDGLAAILRGSQVPNQIFPNALLDGPFGDKLKEQEPTGPFPAPVLVAQGLADPLVKPAIQDEWVRARCEAGIPVDYRTYPGLGHVELVGPDSPLTPQLEQWTLDRWDGKAPTPDCDHLPAG
;
A
#
# COMPACT_ATOMS: atom_id res chain seq x y z
N MET A 1 -0.77 41.44 -14.54
CA MET A 1 0.55 42.10 -14.61
C MET A 1 0.34 43.50 -15.11
N SER A 2 0.23 44.45 -14.18
CA SER A 2 -0.05 45.86 -14.40
C SER A 2 1.15 46.57 -15.04
N ALA A 3 0.97 47.84 -15.42
CA ALA A 3 1.92 48.69 -16.13
C ALA A 3 3.32 48.85 -15.47
N THR A 4 3.54 48.28 -14.29
CA THR A 4 4.82 48.31 -13.54
C THR A 4 5.93 47.47 -14.17
N VAL A 5 5.64 46.32 -14.78
CA VAL A 5 6.68 45.46 -15.42
C VAL A 5 7.25 46.10 -16.70
N ALA A 6 6.51 47.01 -17.32
CA ALA A 6 6.96 47.72 -18.52
C ALA A 6 8.09 48.73 -18.24
N ARG A 7 8.32 49.11 -16.98
CA ARG A 7 9.39 50.04 -16.55
C ARG A 7 10.75 49.37 -16.28
N TRP A 8 10.82 48.05 -16.24
CA TRP A 8 12.05 47.32 -15.92
C TRP A 8 12.98 47.28 -17.13
N SER A 9 14.28 47.52 -16.95
CA SER A 9 15.26 47.51 -18.04
C SER A 9 15.40 46.09 -18.65
N ALA A 10 15.72 46.00 -19.94
CA ALA A 10 15.86 44.72 -20.64
C ALA A 10 16.82 43.72 -19.96
N PRO A 11 17.97 44.13 -19.38
CA PRO A 11 18.85 43.22 -18.65
C PRO A 11 18.17 42.54 -17.46
N ILE A 12 17.36 43.28 -16.70
CA ILE A 12 16.64 42.72 -15.53
C ILE A 12 15.61 41.69 -15.97
N ARG A 13 14.88 41.95 -17.08
CA ARG A 13 13.92 40.97 -17.63
C ARG A 13 14.61 39.71 -18.14
N ILE A 14 15.82 39.83 -18.68
CA ILE A 14 16.60 38.68 -19.16
C ILE A 14 17.05 37.83 -17.97
N VAL A 15 17.69 38.45 -16.96
CA VAL A 15 18.16 37.72 -15.76
C VAL A 15 16.99 37.05 -15.04
N LEU A 16 15.90 37.80 -14.81
CA LEU A 16 14.70 37.25 -14.16
C LEU A 16 14.04 36.16 -15.01
N GLY A 17 13.97 36.35 -16.33
CA GLY A 17 13.44 35.36 -17.27
C GLY A 17 14.24 34.05 -17.23
N LEU A 18 15.57 34.13 -17.28
CA LEU A 18 16.47 32.96 -17.17
C LEU A 18 16.33 32.27 -15.80
N ALA A 19 16.28 33.04 -14.70
CA ALA A 19 16.10 32.48 -13.36
C ALA A 19 14.77 31.73 -13.22
N ILE A 20 13.67 32.30 -13.71
CA ILE A 20 12.35 31.65 -13.69
C ILE A 20 12.33 30.40 -14.57
N VAL A 21 12.97 30.41 -15.75
CA VAL A 21 13.12 29.19 -16.57
C VAL A 21 13.90 28.12 -15.82
N ALA A 22 15.03 28.47 -15.19
CA ALA A 22 15.85 27.51 -14.45
C ALA A 22 15.07 26.86 -13.30
N VAL A 23 14.30 27.65 -12.52
CA VAL A 23 13.41 27.10 -11.48
C VAL A 23 12.33 26.21 -12.09
N GLY A 24 11.73 26.61 -13.22
CA GLY A 24 10.74 25.79 -13.90
C GLY A 24 11.28 24.45 -14.40
N VAL A 25 12.47 24.44 -14.99
CA VAL A 25 13.18 23.23 -15.43
C VAL A 25 13.54 22.34 -14.24
N PHE A 26 13.98 22.92 -13.13
CA PHE A 26 14.27 22.18 -11.90
C PHE A 26 13.03 21.42 -11.39
N PHE A 27 11.85 22.07 -11.37
CA PHE A 27 10.59 21.43 -10.98
C PHE A 27 10.15 20.30 -11.92
N LEU A 28 10.56 20.37 -13.20
CA LEU A 28 10.22 19.35 -14.21
C LEU A 28 11.15 18.14 -14.17
N LEU A 29 12.46 18.35 -13.96
CA LEU A 29 13.48 17.31 -14.10
C LEU A 29 13.85 16.64 -12.77
N VAL A 30 13.75 17.35 -11.65
CA VAL A 30 14.18 16.83 -10.35
C VAL A 30 13.03 16.10 -9.67
N SER A 31 13.22 14.82 -9.35
CA SER A 31 12.26 14.07 -8.52
C SER A 31 12.24 14.64 -7.11
N MET A 32 11.05 14.81 -6.53
CA MET A 32 10.85 15.39 -5.21
C MET A 32 9.90 14.51 -4.41
N THR A 33 10.17 14.33 -3.12
CA THR A 33 9.20 13.72 -2.22
C THR A 33 8.00 14.65 -2.06
N VAL A 34 6.87 14.08 -1.65
CA VAL A 34 5.63 14.84 -1.41
C VAL A 34 5.84 15.92 -0.33
N GLN A 35 6.66 15.61 0.67
CA GLN A 35 7.05 16.55 1.73
C GLN A 35 7.90 17.69 1.18
N THR A 36 8.84 17.41 0.27
CA THR A 36 9.62 18.46 -0.41
C THR A 36 8.71 19.35 -1.26
N ILE A 37 7.73 18.78 -1.97
CA ILE A 37 6.75 19.57 -2.72
C ILE A 37 5.97 20.50 -1.78
N ALA A 38 5.48 19.98 -0.65
CA ALA A 38 4.76 20.76 0.36
C ALA A 38 5.64 21.87 0.97
N LEU A 39 6.89 21.56 1.32
CA LEU A 39 7.87 22.50 1.86
C LEU A 39 8.14 23.66 0.90
N VAL A 40 8.52 23.35 -0.35
CA VAL A 40 8.86 24.36 -1.36
C VAL A 40 7.63 25.20 -1.70
N THR A 41 6.46 24.57 -1.80
CA THR A 41 5.19 25.29 -2.02
C THR A 41 4.85 26.20 -0.83
N GLY A 42 5.04 25.74 0.40
CA GLY A 42 4.84 26.52 1.62
C GLY A 42 5.75 27.75 1.67
N ILE A 43 7.04 27.58 1.38
CA ILE A 43 8.00 28.70 1.24
C ILE A 43 7.52 29.68 0.16
N GLY A 44 7.08 29.18 -1.00
CA GLY A 44 6.55 30.02 -2.08
C GLY A 44 5.32 30.83 -1.66
N ILE A 45 4.37 30.20 -0.97
CA ILE A 45 3.16 30.86 -0.44
C ILE A 45 3.52 31.91 0.59
N LEU A 46 4.47 31.61 1.49
CA LEU A 46 4.98 32.56 2.48
C LEU A 46 5.58 33.79 1.80
N LEU A 47 6.49 33.59 0.84
CA LEU A 47 7.13 34.69 0.10
C LEU A 47 6.10 35.52 -0.67
N ALA A 48 5.09 34.88 -1.26
CA ALA A 48 3.98 35.58 -1.92
C ALA A 48 3.16 36.41 -0.91
N GLY A 49 2.89 35.87 0.28
CA GLY A 49 2.22 36.58 1.36
C GLY A 49 3.01 37.81 1.83
N VAL A 50 4.32 37.67 2.03
CA VAL A 50 5.22 38.79 2.36
C VAL A 50 5.20 39.85 1.26
N ALA A 51 5.29 39.45 -0.01
CA ALA A 51 5.22 40.39 -1.13
C ALA A 51 3.90 41.17 -1.15
N VAL A 52 2.76 40.50 -0.93
CA VAL A 52 1.44 41.15 -0.83
C VAL A 52 1.40 42.17 0.30
N LEU A 53 1.95 41.84 1.48
CA LEU A 53 2.03 42.74 2.64
C LEU A 53 2.86 44.00 2.34
N LEU A 54 4.02 43.83 1.68
CA LEU A 54 4.90 44.92 1.32
C LEU A 54 4.23 45.87 0.30
N THR A 55 3.62 45.33 -0.75
CA THR A 55 2.94 46.15 -1.77
C THR A 55 1.68 46.84 -1.26
N ALA A 56 0.96 46.21 -0.31
CA ALA A 56 -0.21 46.85 0.32
C ALA A 56 0.19 48.08 1.17
N GLY A 57 1.45 48.15 1.64
CA GLY A 57 2.00 49.31 2.31
C GLY A 57 2.33 50.46 1.35
N GLU A 58 2.89 50.15 0.18
CA GLU A 58 3.25 51.15 -0.85
C GLU A 58 2.03 51.85 -1.44
N ASP A 59 0.98 51.08 -1.77
CA ASP A 59 -0.29 51.65 -2.27
C ASP A 59 -0.97 52.53 -1.21
N SER A 60 -0.76 52.26 0.08
CA SER A 60 -1.26 53.11 1.18
C SER A 60 -0.50 54.44 1.27
N ALA A 61 0.82 54.44 1.01
CA ALA A 61 1.68 55.62 1.13
C ALA A 61 1.62 56.54 -0.11
N GLN A 62 1.30 56.03 -1.31
CA GLN A 62 1.11 56.85 -2.51
C GLN A 62 -0.27 57.52 -2.58
N ASP A 63 -1.30 56.94 -1.96
CA ASP A 63 -2.68 57.45 -2.02
C ASP A 63 -3.02 58.49 -0.92
N GLU A 64 -2.19 58.66 0.13
CA GLU A 64 -2.31 59.79 1.07
C GLU A 64 -2.20 61.16 0.37
N ASP A 65 -1.57 61.20 -0.81
CA ASP A 65 -1.43 62.40 -1.64
C ASP A 65 -2.67 62.72 -2.52
N HIS A 66 -3.68 61.84 -2.61
CA HIS A 66 -4.76 61.94 -3.63
C HIS A 66 -6.23 61.79 -3.15
N GLY A 67 -6.51 61.81 -1.84
CA GLY A 67 -7.84 62.19 -1.31
C GLY A 67 -9.07 61.35 -1.72
N SER A 68 -8.94 60.04 -1.96
CA SER A 68 -10.07 59.17 -2.34
C SER A 68 -10.57 58.29 -1.18
N ALA A 69 -11.84 58.46 -0.78
CA ALA A 69 -12.43 57.84 0.42
C ALA A 69 -12.96 56.39 0.27
N SER A 70 -12.86 55.74 -0.90
CA SER A 70 -13.49 54.43 -1.15
C SER A 70 -12.57 53.20 -1.03
N ARG A 71 -11.32 53.35 -0.58
CA ARG A 71 -10.28 52.31 -0.64
C ARG A 71 -9.68 51.73 0.66
N PRO A 72 -10.03 52.14 1.91
CA PRO A 72 -9.38 51.55 3.10
C PRO A 72 -9.67 50.05 3.22
N VAL A 73 -10.83 49.60 2.74
CA VAL A 73 -11.24 48.19 2.75
C VAL A 73 -10.31 47.33 1.87
N ALA A 74 -9.87 47.82 0.71
CA ALA A 74 -9.02 47.04 -0.19
C ALA A 74 -7.62 46.81 0.40
N ALA A 75 -7.03 47.83 1.03
CA ALA A 75 -5.75 47.71 1.72
C ALA A 75 -5.85 46.79 2.95
N ILE A 76 -6.94 46.89 3.73
CA ILE A 76 -7.21 46.00 4.86
C ILE A 76 -7.35 44.55 4.37
N VAL A 77 -8.12 44.30 3.30
CA VAL A 77 -8.29 42.97 2.71
C VAL A 77 -6.96 42.41 2.20
N ALA A 78 -6.13 43.22 1.54
CA ALA A 78 -4.81 42.79 1.09
C ALA A 78 -3.87 42.45 2.25
N ARG A 79 -3.91 43.23 3.35
CA ARG A 79 -3.11 42.95 4.56
C ARG A 79 -3.57 41.67 5.25
N VAL A 80 -4.88 41.46 5.41
CA VAL A 80 -5.43 40.23 5.98
C VAL A 80 -5.07 39.03 5.11
N LEU A 81 -5.25 39.13 3.78
CA LEU A 81 -4.89 38.06 2.85
C LEU A 81 -3.39 37.75 2.88
N GLY A 82 -2.54 38.78 2.87
CA GLY A 82 -1.09 38.62 2.97
C GLY A 82 -0.68 37.93 4.28
N GLY A 83 -1.26 38.33 5.41
CA GLY A 83 -1.04 37.69 6.71
C GLY A 83 -1.48 36.22 6.73
N LEU A 84 -2.65 35.91 6.18
CA LEU A 84 -3.14 34.53 6.07
C LEU A 84 -2.23 33.65 5.20
N LEU A 85 -1.74 34.18 4.08
CA LEU A 85 -0.78 33.47 3.22
C LEU A 85 0.55 33.23 3.93
N VAL A 86 1.06 34.21 4.69
CA VAL A 86 2.28 34.02 5.51
C VAL A 86 2.09 32.91 6.53
N LEU A 87 0.99 32.93 7.30
CA LEU A 87 0.71 31.91 8.31
C LEU A 87 0.55 30.52 7.68
N LEU A 88 -0.20 30.43 6.58
CA LEU A 88 -0.40 29.18 5.85
C LEU A 88 0.93 28.63 5.29
N GLY A 89 1.68 29.47 4.60
CA GLY A 89 2.97 29.09 4.01
C GLY A 89 3.99 28.68 5.06
N ALA A 90 4.08 29.41 6.17
CA ALA A 90 4.93 29.09 7.31
C ALA A 90 4.54 27.75 7.96
N GLY A 91 3.25 27.55 8.22
CA GLY A 91 2.74 26.29 8.80
C GLY A 91 3.07 25.07 7.94
N MET A 92 2.87 25.19 6.62
CA MET A 92 3.20 24.12 5.67
C MET A 92 4.70 23.85 5.57
N ALA A 93 5.53 24.89 5.62
CA ALA A 93 6.99 24.76 5.54
C ALA A 93 7.59 24.17 6.83
N LEU A 94 7.05 24.55 8.00
CA LEU A 94 7.51 24.06 9.30
C LEU A 94 7.01 22.65 9.62
N TRP A 95 5.85 22.25 9.09
CA TRP A 95 5.33 20.89 9.21
C TRP A 95 5.00 20.27 7.84
N PRO A 96 6.00 19.84 7.05
CA PRO A 96 5.77 19.27 5.72
C PRO A 96 4.90 17.99 5.71
N VAL A 97 4.97 17.21 6.79
CA VAL A 97 4.17 15.98 6.98
C VAL A 97 2.67 16.30 6.99
N THR A 98 2.24 17.34 7.73
CA THR A 98 0.84 17.79 7.72
C THR A 98 0.54 18.72 6.54
N GLY A 99 1.57 19.40 6.02
CA GLY A 99 1.49 20.30 4.88
C GLY A 99 1.12 19.61 3.57
N ALA A 100 1.62 18.39 3.32
CA ALA A 100 1.30 17.62 2.12
C ALA A 100 -0.21 17.31 1.95
N PRO A 101 -0.89 16.63 2.91
CA PRO A 101 -2.32 16.39 2.80
C PRO A 101 -3.13 17.70 2.78
N LEU A 102 -2.70 18.72 3.54
CA LEU A 102 -3.32 20.04 3.50
C LEU A 102 -3.21 20.70 2.12
N LEU A 103 -2.03 20.61 1.46
CA LEU A 103 -1.84 21.16 0.12
C LEU A 103 -2.78 20.50 -0.88
N SER A 104 -2.87 19.17 -0.86
CA SER A 104 -3.78 18.43 -1.74
C SER A 104 -5.23 18.89 -1.53
N LEU A 105 -5.67 19.01 -0.27
CA LEU A 105 -7.00 19.49 0.07
C LEU A 105 -7.26 20.91 -0.45
N LEU A 106 -6.32 21.83 -0.25
CA LEU A 106 -6.44 23.21 -0.71
C LEU A 106 -6.49 23.30 -2.23
N LEU A 107 -5.73 22.47 -2.95
CA LEU A 107 -5.80 22.37 -4.41
C LEU A 107 -7.18 21.88 -4.87
N THR A 108 -7.73 20.84 -4.23
CA THR A 108 -9.09 20.37 -4.51
C THR A 108 -10.12 21.48 -4.29
N ILE A 109 -10.07 22.18 -3.16
CA ILE A 109 -10.99 23.29 -2.84
C ILE A 109 -10.85 24.41 -3.88
N ALA A 110 -9.63 24.77 -4.27
CA ALA A 110 -9.38 25.80 -5.27
C ALA A 110 -9.97 25.42 -6.65
N LEU A 111 -9.86 24.16 -7.06
CA LEU A 111 -10.45 23.67 -8.30
C LEU A 111 -11.99 23.72 -8.25
N ILE A 112 -12.60 23.32 -7.13
CA ILE A 112 -14.06 23.40 -6.94
C ILE A 112 -14.52 24.86 -7.00
N ALA A 113 -13.85 25.75 -6.27
CA ALA A 113 -14.17 27.19 -6.29
C ALA A 113 -14.02 27.79 -7.70
N PHE A 114 -12.97 27.41 -8.44
CA PHE A 114 -12.76 27.82 -9.82
C PHE A 114 -13.87 27.31 -10.75
N ALA A 115 -14.31 26.06 -10.58
CA ALA A 115 -15.40 25.48 -11.35
C ALA A 115 -16.73 26.22 -11.10
N LEU A 116 -17.06 26.48 -9.82
CA LEU A 116 -18.26 27.22 -9.45
C LEU A 116 -18.25 28.65 -9.98
N ALA A 117 -17.11 29.35 -9.88
CA ALA A 117 -16.96 30.69 -10.43
C ALA A 117 -17.10 30.70 -11.96
N THR A 118 -16.57 29.67 -12.63
CA THR A 118 -16.67 29.51 -14.09
C THR A 118 -18.12 29.25 -14.52
N ALA A 119 -18.84 28.38 -13.80
CA ALA A 119 -20.26 28.14 -14.01
C ALA A 119 -21.08 29.43 -13.79
N ALA A 120 -20.86 30.14 -12.68
CA ALA A 120 -21.57 31.38 -12.37
C ALA A 120 -21.37 32.46 -13.46
N ARG A 121 -20.16 32.60 -14.01
CA ARG A 121 -19.89 33.50 -15.15
C ARG A 121 -20.63 33.09 -16.41
N ALA A 122 -20.80 31.78 -16.65
CA ALA A 122 -21.54 31.27 -17.80
C ALA A 122 -23.03 31.62 -17.75
N PHE A 123 -23.61 31.83 -16.55
CA PHE A 123 -25.02 32.23 -16.38
C PHE A 123 -25.27 33.74 -16.43
N ARG A 124 -24.23 34.59 -16.55
CA ARG A 124 -24.42 36.05 -16.61
C ARG A 124 -25.12 36.49 -17.91
N PRO A 125 -25.98 37.54 -17.87
CA PRO A 125 -26.54 38.14 -19.08
C PRO A 125 -25.44 38.62 -20.04
N GLY A 126 -25.56 38.34 -21.34
CA GLY A 126 -24.56 38.72 -22.35
C GLY A 126 -23.33 37.78 -22.46
N ALA A 127 -23.32 36.63 -21.77
CA ALA A 127 -22.25 35.65 -21.92
C ALA A 127 -22.34 34.91 -23.27
N ASP A 128 -21.42 35.23 -24.19
CA ASP A 128 -21.34 34.67 -25.56
C ASP A 128 -21.09 33.14 -25.62
N GLN A 129 -20.74 32.47 -24.52
CA GLN A 129 -20.30 31.06 -24.50
C GLN A 129 -20.78 30.27 -23.28
N ARG A 130 -22.10 30.28 -23.01
CA ARG A 130 -22.69 29.57 -21.85
C ARG A 130 -22.33 28.08 -21.83
N ILE A 131 -22.49 27.40 -22.96
CA ILE A 131 -22.24 25.95 -23.10
C ILE A 131 -20.77 25.61 -22.82
N THR A 132 -19.82 26.34 -23.43
CA THR A 132 -18.38 26.13 -23.22
C THR A 132 -18.00 26.33 -21.75
N GLY A 133 -18.57 27.35 -21.08
CA GLY A 133 -18.33 27.62 -19.67
C GLY A 133 -18.85 26.50 -18.75
N ILE A 134 -20.04 25.95 -19.03
CA ILE A 134 -20.60 24.82 -18.29
C ILE A 134 -19.74 23.56 -18.50
N ILE A 135 -19.38 23.23 -19.74
CA ILE A 135 -18.53 22.07 -20.05
C ILE A 135 -17.19 22.17 -19.30
N ALA A 136 -16.55 23.35 -19.33
CA ALA A 136 -15.29 23.58 -18.62
C ALA A 136 -15.45 23.47 -17.10
N ALA A 137 -16.56 23.94 -16.53
CA ALA A 137 -16.86 23.81 -15.10
C ALA A 137 -17.04 22.33 -14.71
N VAL A 138 -17.81 21.56 -15.48
CA VAL A 138 -17.99 20.11 -15.23
C VAL A 138 -16.68 19.36 -15.38
N ALA A 139 -15.87 19.67 -16.41
CA ALA A 139 -14.54 19.08 -16.58
C ALA A 139 -13.64 19.37 -15.36
N THR A 140 -13.67 20.60 -14.85
CA THR A 140 -12.91 20.99 -13.67
C THR A 140 -13.40 20.25 -12.41
N LEU A 141 -14.71 20.06 -12.25
CA LEU A 141 -15.25 19.27 -11.13
C LEU A 141 -14.83 17.80 -11.21
N ALA A 142 -14.81 17.21 -12.42
CA ALA A 142 -14.31 15.86 -12.62
C ALA A 142 -12.81 15.76 -12.25
N VAL A 143 -11.99 16.74 -12.64
CA VAL A 143 -10.58 16.82 -12.20
C VAL A 143 -10.47 16.98 -10.68
N ALA A 144 -11.29 17.85 -10.07
CA ALA A 144 -11.31 18.00 -8.62
C ALA A 144 -11.65 16.68 -7.91
N ALA A 145 -12.60 15.90 -8.42
CA ALA A 145 -12.92 14.58 -7.88
C ALA A 145 -11.70 13.64 -7.94
N ILE A 146 -10.97 13.61 -9.07
CA ILE A 146 -9.73 12.82 -9.20
C ILE A 146 -8.72 13.22 -8.12
N THR A 147 -8.58 14.53 -7.83
CA THR A 147 -7.60 14.99 -6.82
C THR A 147 -7.86 14.49 -5.40
N VAL A 148 -9.10 14.15 -5.06
CA VAL A 148 -9.46 13.61 -3.75
C VAL A 148 -8.93 12.19 -3.59
N PHE A 149 -9.01 11.38 -4.64
CA PHE A 149 -8.62 9.97 -4.61
C PHE A 149 -7.13 9.75 -4.90
N TRP A 150 -6.48 10.72 -5.51
CA TRP A 150 -5.07 10.66 -5.91
C TRP A 150 -4.24 11.82 -5.33
N PRO A 151 -4.15 11.97 -4.01
CA PRO A 151 -3.49 13.13 -3.38
C PRO A 151 -2.00 13.22 -3.72
N VAL A 152 -1.27 12.09 -3.71
CA VAL A 152 0.17 12.10 -4.04
C VAL A 152 0.39 12.44 -5.50
N LEU A 153 -0.33 11.78 -6.41
CA LEU A 153 -0.25 12.09 -7.84
C LEU A 153 -0.67 13.54 -8.13
N THR A 154 -1.68 14.06 -7.43
CA THR A 154 -2.11 15.47 -7.54
C THR A 154 -0.96 16.41 -7.24
N LEU A 155 -0.19 16.15 -6.19
CA LEU A 155 0.94 16.99 -5.81
C LEU A 155 2.09 16.90 -6.83
N VAL A 156 2.33 15.71 -7.38
CA VAL A 156 3.31 15.53 -8.47
C VAL A 156 2.89 16.27 -9.73
N VAL A 157 1.64 16.12 -10.17
CA VAL A 157 1.08 16.82 -11.34
C VAL A 157 1.07 18.32 -11.11
N PHE A 158 0.71 18.77 -9.90
CA PHE A 158 0.78 20.18 -9.52
C PHE A 158 2.19 20.73 -9.66
N ARG A 159 3.20 20.03 -9.11
CA ARG A 159 4.62 20.41 -9.24
C ARG A 159 5.02 20.54 -10.72
N LEU A 160 4.69 19.54 -11.54
CA LEU A 160 5.00 19.57 -12.98
C LEU A 160 4.29 20.74 -13.69
N GLY A 161 3.03 20.99 -13.35
CA GLY A 161 2.24 22.10 -13.87
C GLY A 161 2.85 23.46 -13.51
N VAL A 162 3.26 23.66 -12.25
CA VAL A 162 3.96 24.87 -11.80
C VAL A 162 5.29 25.03 -12.53
N GLY A 163 6.07 23.95 -12.67
CA GLY A 163 7.33 23.96 -13.41
C GLY A 163 7.15 24.40 -14.87
N ALA A 164 6.21 23.79 -15.59
CA ALA A 164 5.87 24.18 -16.97
C ALA A 164 5.39 25.63 -17.06
N TRP A 165 4.60 26.09 -16.09
CA TRP A 165 4.12 27.47 -16.05
C TRP A 165 5.26 28.47 -15.85
N PHE A 166 6.23 28.17 -14.97
CA PHE A 166 7.42 28.98 -14.80
C PHE A 166 8.27 29.03 -16.06
N VAL A 167 8.55 27.89 -16.71
CA VAL A 167 9.25 27.88 -18.00
C VAL A 167 8.55 28.79 -19.01
N PHE A 168 7.22 28.69 -19.12
CA PHE A 168 6.45 29.53 -20.03
C PHE A 168 6.55 31.03 -19.70
N ILE A 169 6.39 31.42 -18.42
CA ILE A 169 6.51 32.83 -17.99
C ILE A 169 7.93 33.35 -18.26
N GLY A 170 8.95 32.59 -17.89
CA GLY A 170 10.35 32.96 -18.09
C GLY A 170 10.66 33.16 -19.57
N LEU A 171 10.25 32.22 -20.44
CA LEU A 171 10.38 32.36 -21.89
C LEU A 171 9.63 33.58 -22.44
N GLN A 172 8.43 33.90 -21.92
CA GLN A 172 7.72 35.12 -22.33
C GLN A 172 8.48 36.39 -21.96
N LEU A 173 9.11 36.44 -20.78
CA LEU A 173 9.93 37.57 -20.37
C LEU A 173 11.15 37.74 -21.27
N LEU A 174 11.81 36.63 -21.63
CA LEU A 174 12.92 36.62 -22.58
C LEU A 174 12.48 37.12 -23.96
N VAL A 175 11.43 36.54 -24.54
CA VAL A 175 10.91 36.96 -25.85
C VAL A 175 10.53 38.45 -25.85
N ARG A 176 9.90 38.96 -24.78
CA ARG A 176 9.56 40.39 -24.67
C ARG A 176 10.77 41.29 -24.44
N ALA A 177 11.88 40.76 -23.94
CA ALA A 177 13.13 41.51 -23.82
C ALA A 177 13.81 41.71 -25.19
N PHE A 178 13.68 40.73 -26.10
CA PHE A 178 14.28 40.78 -27.44
C PHE A 178 13.36 41.31 -28.53
N VAL A 179 12.04 41.10 -28.43
CA VAL A 179 11.06 41.48 -29.46
C VAL A 179 10.32 42.76 -29.03
N ARG A 180 10.74 43.92 -29.56
CA ARG A 180 9.94 45.16 -29.52
C ARG A 180 8.77 45.03 -30.49
N ARG A 181 7.58 44.65 -30.00
CA ARG A 181 6.35 44.70 -30.80
C ARG A 181 5.70 46.08 -30.69
N SER A 182 5.51 46.74 -31.82
CA SER A 182 4.51 47.81 -31.95
C SER A 182 3.11 47.23 -31.70
N PRO A 183 2.20 47.95 -31.03
CA PRO A 183 0.84 47.45 -30.80
C PRO A 183 0.13 47.27 -32.13
N ALA A 184 -0.10 46.02 -32.53
CA ALA A 184 -0.93 45.71 -33.69
C ALA A 184 -2.40 45.99 -33.34
N PRO A 185 -3.21 46.56 -34.26
CA PRO A 185 -4.64 46.77 -34.02
C PRO A 185 -5.34 45.44 -33.75
N ALA A 186 -6.29 45.44 -32.82
CA ALA A 186 -7.04 44.26 -32.43
C ALA A 186 -7.82 43.70 -33.63
N ARG A 187 -7.31 42.62 -34.24
CA ARG A 187 -8.04 41.90 -35.30
C ARG A 187 -9.33 41.31 -34.72
N PRO A 188 -10.47 41.40 -35.43
CA PRO A 188 -11.72 40.80 -34.97
C PRO A 188 -11.52 39.29 -34.75
N ARG A 189 -11.99 38.80 -33.60
CA ARG A 189 -11.90 37.39 -33.22
C ARG A 189 -12.66 36.55 -34.24
N ARG A 190 -11.93 35.86 -35.11
CA ARG A 190 -12.50 35.03 -36.16
C ARG A 190 -13.41 33.93 -35.56
N PRO A 191 -14.56 33.62 -36.16
CA PRO A 191 -15.56 32.69 -35.60
C PRO A 191 -15.03 31.25 -35.36
N TRP A 192 -14.03 30.80 -36.12
CA TRP A 192 -13.40 29.48 -35.92
C TRP A 192 -12.72 29.33 -34.53
N VAL A 193 -12.26 30.43 -33.92
CA VAL A 193 -11.66 30.42 -32.57
C VAL A 193 -12.70 30.06 -31.50
N ARG A 194 -13.98 30.36 -31.73
CA ARG A 194 -15.08 29.97 -30.83
C ARG A 194 -15.29 28.46 -30.86
N TRP A 195 -15.25 27.86 -32.05
CA TRP A 195 -15.37 26.42 -32.24
C TRP A 195 -14.21 25.64 -31.63
N LEU A 196 -12.96 26.09 -31.79
CA LEU A 196 -11.82 25.44 -31.13
C LEU A 196 -11.93 25.42 -29.61
N ARG A 197 -12.48 26.47 -28.99
CA ARG A 197 -12.64 26.52 -27.53
C ARG A 197 -13.68 25.52 -27.04
N THR A 198 -14.79 25.38 -27.76
CA THR A 198 -15.80 24.37 -27.43
C THR A 198 -15.26 22.97 -27.64
N ILE A 199 -14.58 22.71 -28.77
CA ILE A 199 -13.93 21.41 -29.02
C ILE A 199 -12.92 21.10 -27.92
N GLY A 200 -12.04 22.05 -27.57
CA GLY A 200 -11.05 21.88 -26.50
C GLY A 200 -11.69 21.60 -25.14
N ALA A 201 -12.76 22.33 -24.78
CA ALA A 201 -13.49 22.10 -23.53
C ALA A 201 -14.18 20.72 -23.51
N SER A 202 -14.79 20.31 -24.63
CA SER A 202 -15.41 18.99 -24.75
C SER A 202 -14.38 17.86 -24.67
N VAL A 203 -13.21 18.00 -25.32
CA VAL A 203 -12.11 17.04 -25.21
C VAL A 203 -11.61 16.96 -23.77
N ALA A 204 -11.43 18.10 -23.10
CA ALA A 204 -11.03 18.14 -21.70
C ALA A 204 -12.05 17.44 -20.79
N LEU A 205 -13.36 17.62 -21.04
CA LEU A 205 -14.41 16.93 -20.31
C LEU A 205 -14.35 15.41 -20.53
N VAL A 206 -14.26 14.97 -21.79
CA VAL A 206 -14.17 13.54 -22.11
C VAL A 206 -12.96 12.90 -21.43
N LEU A 207 -11.79 13.54 -21.50
CA LEU A 207 -10.59 13.06 -20.83
C LEU A 207 -10.74 13.04 -19.31
N ALA A 208 -11.31 14.09 -18.71
CA ALA A 208 -11.53 14.13 -17.26
C ALA A 208 -12.51 13.06 -16.78
N VAL A 209 -13.60 12.82 -17.53
CA VAL A 209 -14.56 11.76 -17.22
C VAL A 209 -13.93 10.38 -17.39
N ALA A 210 -13.17 10.16 -18.47
CA ALA A 210 -12.46 8.90 -18.68
C ALA A 210 -11.44 8.61 -17.56
N LEU A 211 -10.66 9.62 -17.14
CA LEU A 211 -9.73 9.50 -16.03
C LEU A 211 -10.45 9.24 -14.69
N ALA A 212 -11.59 9.90 -14.45
CA ALA A 212 -12.37 9.68 -13.24
C ALA A 212 -12.99 8.27 -13.20
N ALA A 213 -13.54 7.80 -14.33
CA ALA A 213 -14.07 6.45 -14.45
C ALA A 213 -12.97 5.39 -14.32
N GLY A 214 -11.83 5.57 -14.99
CA GLY A 214 -10.67 4.69 -14.86
C GLY A 214 -10.10 4.66 -13.44
N SER A 215 -10.05 5.82 -12.77
CA SER A 215 -9.68 5.91 -11.35
C SER A 215 -10.64 5.15 -10.45
N GLY A 216 -11.95 5.27 -10.69
CA GLY A 216 -12.98 4.55 -9.95
C GLY A 216 -12.86 3.04 -10.14
N ALA A 217 -12.59 2.57 -11.36
CA ALA A 217 -12.36 1.16 -11.64
C ALA A 217 -11.09 0.63 -10.95
N LEU A 218 -9.97 1.36 -11.03
CA LEU A 218 -8.69 0.96 -10.43
C LEU A 218 -8.72 0.98 -8.90
N LEU A 219 -9.35 2.00 -8.30
CA LEU A 219 -9.38 2.17 -6.85
C LEU A 219 -10.58 1.50 -6.19
N GLY A 220 -11.63 1.15 -6.93
CA GLY A 220 -12.86 0.59 -6.40
C GLY A 220 -12.72 -0.81 -5.81
N GLY A 221 -11.62 -1.50 -6.11
CA GLY A 221 -11.44 -2.92 -5.79
C GLY A 221 -12.43 -3.81 -6.55
N THR A 222 -12.31 -5.11 -6.35
CA THR A 222 -13.31 -6.10 -6.72
C THR A 222 -14.29 -6.31 -5.58
N PRO A 223 -15.60 -6.50 -5.84
CA PRO A 223 -16.52 -6.92 -4.79
C PRO A 223 -16.02 -8.21 -4.14
N LEU A 224 -15.75 -8.14 -2.85
CA LEU A 224 -15.21 -9.27 -2.12
C LEU A 224 -16.23 -10.42 -2.05
N PRO A 225 -15.79 -11.69 -2.14
CA PRO A 225 -16.62 -12.82 -1.80
C PRO A 225 -17.22 -12.63 -0.41
N VAL A 226 -18.53 -12.86 -0.27
CA VAL A 226 -19.20 -12.84 1.02
C VAL A 226 -19.14 -14.25 1.59
N PRO A 227 -18.58 -14.44 2.80
CA PRO A 227 -18.63 -15.74 3.46
C PRO A 227 -20.08 -16.25 3.57
N ASP A 228 -20.32 -17.44 3.04
CA ASP A 228 -21.63 -18.08 3.05
C ASP A 228 -21.91 -18.78 4.41
N ALA A 229 -22.98 -19.57 4.47
CA ALA A 229 -23.38 -20.30 5.68
C ALA A 229 -22.33 -21.31 6.17
N PHE A 230 -21.40 -21.75 5.32
CA PHE A 230 -20.31 -22.65 5.71
C PHE A 230 -19.43 -22.01 6.78
N TYR A 231 -19.07 -20.74 6.59
CA TYR A 231 -18.15 -19.98 7.46
C TYR A 231 -18.79 -19.50 8.77
N THR A 232 -20.10 -19.65 8.90
CA THR A 232 -20.80 -19.33 10.14
C THR A 232 -20.80 -20.55 11.06
N PRO A 233 -20.05 -20.52 12.19
CA PRO A 233 -20.05 -21.64 13.12
C PRO A 233 -21.40 -21.80 13.82
N PRO A 234 -21.75 -23.01 14.27
CA PRO A 234 -22.90 -23.22 15.16
C PRO A 234 -22.71 -22.48 16.49
N ALA A 235 -23.81 -22.24 17.21
CA ALA A 235 -23.77 -21.54 18.50
C ALA A 235 -22.90 -22.23 19.56
N ALA A 236 -22.79 -23.56 19.48
CA ALA A 236 -21.89 -24.37 20.30
C ALA A 236 -20.86 -25.04 19.39
N VAL A 237 -19.59 -24.77 19.64
CA VAL A 237 -18.44 -25.42 19.00
C VAL A 237 -17.64 -26.19 20.04
N PRO A 238 -16.89 -27.24 19.65
CA PRO A 238 -15.98 -27.92 20.56
C PRO A 238 -15.01 -26.93 21.24
N SER A 239 -14.70 -27.17 22.52
CA SER A 239 -13.75 -26.32 23.27
C SER A 239 -12.29 -26.63 22.96
N GLN A 240 -12.00 -27.83 22.41
CA GLN A 240 -10.66 -28.26 22.07
C GLN A 240 -10.24 -27.63 20.74
N PRO A 241 -9.12 -26.89 20.68
CA PRO A 241 -8.53 -26.42 19.42
C PRO A 241 -8.19 -27.60 18.50
N GLY A 242 -8.24 -27.37 17.18
CA GLY A 242 -7.93 -28.37 16.17
C GLY A 242 -9.04 -29.39 15.93
N THR A 243 -10.27 -29.12 16.34
CA THR A 243 -11.41 -30.02 16.08
C THR A 243 -12.13 -29.62 14.80
N LEU A 244 -12.27 -30.56 13.86
CA LEU A 244 -13.06 -30.38 12.65
C LEU A 244 -14.54 -30.21 13.00
N ILE A 245 -15.14 -29.10 12.55
CA ILE A 245 -16.57 -28.81 12.70
C ILE A 245 -17.34 -29.28 11.46
N ARG A 246 -16.81 -28.99 10.27
CA ARG A 246 -17.40 -29.37 8.98
C ARG A 246 -16.38 -29.31 7.85
N SER A 247 -16.71 -30.00 6.77
CA SER A 247 -15.99 -30.01 5.51
C SER A 247 -16.96 -29.94 4.34
N GLU A 248 -16.55 -29.31 3.24
CA GLU A 248 -17.31 -29.30 1.99
C GLU A 248 -16.36 -29.41 0.79
N PRO A 249 -16.67 -30.25 -0.23
CA PRO A 249 -15.86 -30.34 -1.43
C PRO A 249 -15.75 -29.00 -2.18
N MET A 250 -14.59 -28.74 -2.75
CA MET A 250 -14.32 -27.59 -3.62
C MET A 250 -14.13 -28.06 -5.05
N THR A 251 -14.59 -27.24 -6.01
CA THR A 251 -14.38 -27.46 -7.45
C THR A 251 -13.67 -26.30 -8.13
N VAL A 252 -13.58 -25.14 -7.46
CA VAL A 252 -12.99 -23.92 -8.00
C VAL A 252 -11.49 -23.91 -7.73
N GLY A 253 -10.69 -23.65 -8.78
CA GLY A 253 -9.24 -23.50 -8.69
C GLY A 253 -8.49 -24.74 -8.22
N VAL A 254 -9.11 -25.92 -8.25
CA VAL A 254 -8.49 -27.20 -7.88
C VAL A 254 -7.56 -27.68 -9.01
N PRO A 255 -6.27 -27.97 -8.73
CA PRO A 255 -5.35 -28.53 -9.72
C PRO A 255 -5.86 -29.84 -10.34
N ALA A 256 -5.46 -30.08 -11.60
CA ALA A 256 -5.76 -31.35 -12.25
C ALA A 256 -5.08 -32.51 -11.51
N GLY A 257 -5.78 -33.62 -11.33
CA GLY A 257 -5.26 -34.77 -10.56
C GLY A 257 -5.43 -34.64 -9.04
N ALA A 258 -6.06 -33.57 -8.54
CA ALA A 258 -6.34 -33.38 -7.13
C ALA A 258 -7.85 -33.29 -6.81
N LYS A 259 -8.17 -33.46 -5.53
CA LYS A 259 -9.46 -33.13 -4.91
C LYS A 259 -9.21 -32.14 -3.77
N ALA A 260 -10.17 -31.26 -3.54
CA ALA A 260 -10.06 -30.25 -2.50
C ALA A 260 -11.32 -30.14 -1.67
N TRP A 261 -11.15 -29.65 -0.44
CA TRP A 261 -12.22 -29.33 0.48
C TRP A 261 -11.91 -28.04 1.21
N ARG A 262 -12.96 -27.27 1.52
CA ARG A 262 -12.89 -26.26 2.57
C ARG A 262 -13.24 -26.91 3.90
N ILE A 263 -12.54 -26.53 4.95
CA ILE A 263 -12.77 -27.01 6.31
C ILE A 263 -13.09 -25.85 7.23
N LEU A 264 -13.87 -26.12 8.28
CA LEU A 264 -14.09 -25.21 9.40
C LEU A 264 -13.69 -25.94 10.67
N TYR A 265 -12.89 -25.31 11.51
CA TYR A 265 -12.32 -25.96 12.69
C TYR A 265 -12.13 -24.98 13.84
N THR A 266 -12.04 -25.52 15.04
CA THR A 266 -11.83 -24.75 16.28
C THR A 266 -10.37 -24.36 16.42
N THR A 267 -10.11 -23.16 16.94
CA THR A 267 -8.76 -22.67 17.23
C THR A 267 -8.81 -21.71 18.42
N THR A 268 -7.77 -20.91 18.64
CA THR A 268 -7.63 -20.03 19.80
C THR A 268 -7.17 -18.64 19.38
N ASN A 269 -7.83 -17.60 19.90
CA ASN A 269 -7.39 -16.21 19.76
C ASN A 269 -6.03 -15.97 20.46
N PRO A 270 -5.35 -14.85 20.17
CA PRO A 270 -4.11 -14.48 20.87
C PRO A 270 -4.25 -14.46 22.41
N ASP A 271 -5.41 -14.02 22.92
CA ASP A 271 -5.73 -13.94 24.36
C ASP A 271 -6.08 -15.29 25.02
N GLY A 272 -6.05 -16.40 24.27
CA GLY A 272 -6.39 -17.73 24.75
C GLY A 272 -7.89 -18.08 24.68
N SER A 273 -8.75 -17.16 24.25
CA SER A 273 -10.18 -17.45 24.12
C SER A 273 -10.49 -18.33 22.89
N PRO A 274 -11.54 -19.17 22.94
CA PRO A 274 -11.93 -20.02 21.81
C PRO A 274 -12.26 -19.22 20.55
N ALA A 275 -11.83 -19.73 19.40
CA ALA A 275 -12.11 -19.15 18.09
C ALA A 275 -12.46 -20.24 17.06
N VAL A 276 -12.89 -19.83 15.89
CA VAL A 276 -13.13 -20.71 14.74
C VAL A 276 -12.44 -20.10 13.52
N SER A 277 -11.75 -20.92 12.76
CA SER A 277 -11.16 -20.55 11.48
C SER A 277 -11.59 -21.55 10.41
N SER A 278 -11.44 -21.15 9.16
CA SER A 278 -11.58 -22.00 7.99
C SER A 278 -10.22 -22.28 7.36
N GLY A 279 -10.20 -23.16 6.37
CA GLY A 279 -9.01 -23.47 5.61
C GLY A 279 -9.33 -24.40 4.46
N THR A 280 -8.28 -24.91 3.82
CA THR A 280 -8.39 -25.83 2.69
C THR A 280 -7.57 -27.09 2.91
N VAL A 281 -8.07 -28.20 2.37
CA VAL A 281 -7.35 -29.47 2.25
C VAL A 281 -7.27 -29.79 0.76
N LEU A 282 -6.06 -30.07 0.26
CA LEU A 282 -5.78 -30.51 -1.10
C LEU A 282 -5.14 -31.90 -1.03
N ALA A 283 -5.72 -32.87 -1.73
CA ALA A 283 -5.24 -34.25 -1.73
C ALA A 283 -5.23 -34.82 -3.16
N PRO A 284 -4.51 -35.93 -3.41
CA PRO A 284 -4.54 -36.59 -4.71
C PRO A 284 -5.97 -37.03 -5.04
N ALA A 285 -6.31 -37.11 -6.33
CA ALA A 285 -7.64 -37.54 -6.74
C ALA A 285 -7.99 -38.94 -6.21
N ASP A 286 -7.01 -39.83 -6.11
CA ASP A 286 -7.14 -41.21 -5.65
C ASP A 286 -6.11 -41.52 -4.54
N PRO A 287 -6.36 -41.09 -3.28
CA PRO A 287 -5.36 -41.12 -2.21
C PRO A 287 -5.06 -42.52 -1.64
N GLY A 288 -5.74 -43.58 -2.09
CA GLY A 288 -5.59 -44.92 -1.55
C GLY A 288 -6.04 -45.06 -0.07
N PRO A 289 -5.86 -46.24 0.55
CA PRO A 289 -6.28 -46.50 1.93
C PRO A 289 -5.23 -46.16 3.00
N ASP A 290 -3.98 -45.95 2.59
CA ASP A 290 -2.84 -45.72 3.48
C ASP A 290 -2.72 -44.23 3.86
N PRO A 291 -2.22 -43.90 5.06
CA PRO A 291 -1.97 -42.51 5.43
C PRO A 291 -0.93 -41.85 4.51
N LEU A 292 -1.27 -40.70 3.94
CA LEU A 292 -0.39 -39.93 3.08
C LEU A 292 0.50 -38.94 3.87
N PRO A 293 1.68 -38.57 3.36
CA PRO A 293 2.49 -37.49 3.92
C PRO A 293 1.71 -36.17 4.02
N LEU A 294 1.95 -35.41 5.09
CA LEU A 294 1.29 -34.13 5.33
C LEU A 294 2.22 -32.96 4.99
N LEU A 295 1.67 -31.99 4.26
CA LEU A 295 2.26 -30.68 4.04
C LEU A 295 1.42 -29.63 4.79
N THR A 296 1.99 -29.05 5.83
CA THR A 296 1.36 -28.02 6.66
C THR A 296 1.72 -26.65 6.08
N VAL A 297 0.75 -25.92 5.53
CA VAL A 297 0.98 -24.69 4.75
C VAL A 297 0.45 -23.47 5.47
N SER A 298 1.30 -22.46 5.56
CA SER A 298 1.03 -21.13 6.10
C SER A 298 1.07 -20.13 4.94
N HIS A 299 -0.08 -19.52 4.59
CA HIS A 299 -0.19 -18.65 3.42
C HIS A 299 0.34 -17.23 3.69
N GLY A 300 0.77 -16.56 2.63
CA GLY A 300 1.18 -15.16 2.63
C GLY A 300 0.02 -14.19 2.83
N THR A 301 0.31 -12.90 2.73
CA THR A 301 -0.71 -11.87 2.93
C THR A 301 -1.75 -11.88 1.84
N VAL A 302 -3.01 -12.09 2.24
CA VAL A 302 -4.17 -12.03 1.34
C VAL A 302 -5.13 -10.88 1.69
N GLY A 303 -4.95 -10.23 2.83
CA GLY A 303 -5.82 -9.16 3.35
C GLY A 303 -6.15 -9.40 4.82
N VAL A 304 -7.05 -8.59 5.39
CA VAL A 304 -7.40 -8.65 6.84
C VAL A 304 -8.91 -8.67 7.11
N VAL A 305 -9.72 -8.85 6.07
CA VAL A 305 -11.18 -8.91 6.16
C VAL A 305 -11.70 -10.28 5.75
N PRO A 306 -12.88 -10.72 6.24
CA PRO A 306 -13.36 -12.09 6.02
C PRO A 306 -13.41 -12.52 4.55
N GLY A 307 -13.76 -11.62 3.63
CA GLY A 307 -13.84 -11.92 2.20
C GLY A 307 -12.50 -12.23 1.51
N CYS A 308 -11.37 -12.03 2.21
CA CYS A 308 -10.04 -12.31 1.69
C CYS A 308 -9.52 -13.73 1.97
N ALA A 309 -10.28 -14.59 2.65
CA ALA A 309 -9.85 -15.96 2.89
C ALA A 309 -9.48 -16.69 1.59
N PRO A 310 -8.33 -17.39 1.54
CA PRO A 310 -7.96 -18.24 0.41
C PRO A 310 -9.05 -19.24 0.05
N SER A 311 -9.71 -19.87 1.03
CA SER A 311 -10.79 -20.84 0.79
C SER A 311 -12.02 -20.26 0.08
N LEU A 312 -12.18 -18.93 0.04
CA LEU A 312 -13.23 -18.20 -0.70
C LEU A 312 -12.78 -17.73 -2.09
N SER A 313 -11.47 -17.77 -2.36
CA SER A 313 -10.86 -17.26 -3.58
C SER A 313 -11.21 -18.10 -4.81
N ALA A 314 -11.16 -17.47 -5.98
CA ALA A 314 -11.21 -18.19 -7.25
C ALA A 314 -9.92 -19.00 -7.54
N ALA A 315 -8.84 -18.70 -6.82
CA ALA A 315 -7.55 -19.37 -6.91
C ALA A 315 -7.01 -19.70 -5.50
N PRO A 316 -7.64 -20.63 -4.76
CA PRO A 316 -7.34 -20.91 -3.36
C PRO A 316 -5.92 -21.47 -3.13
N PHE A 317 -5.32 -22.11 -4.13
CA PHE A 317 -4.02 -22.79 -4.02
C PHE A 317 -2.87 -22.08 -4.75
N ALA A 318 -3.07 -20.82 -5.18
CA ALA A 318 -2.08 -20.09 -5.97
C ALA A 318 -1.03 -19.34 -5.13
N ASP A 319 -1.20 -19.30 -3.80
CA ASP A 319 -0.32 -18.55 -2.90
C ASP A 319 0.94 -19.33 -2.49
N GLY A 320 2.01 -18.61 -2.12
CA GLY A 320 3.11 -19.13 -1.30
C GLY A 320 3.78 -20.43 -1.75
N ALA A 321 4.18 -20.50 -3.03
CA ALA A 321 4.69 -21.70 -3.73
C ALA A 321 3.60 -22.69 -4.19
N GLY A 322 2.47 -22.15 -4.66
CA GLY A 322 1.31 -22.91 -5.14
C GLY A 322 1.63 -23.98 -6.19
N THR A 323 2.57 -23.72 -7.11
CA THR A 323 3.01 -24.72 -8.11
C THR A 323 3.68 -25.91 -7.44
N ALA A 324 4.70 -25.69 -6.61
CA ALA A 324 5.37 -26.76 -5.87
C ALA A 324 4.39 -27.52 -4.96
N MET A 325 3.44 -26.83 -4.32
CA MET A 325 2.42 -27.46 -3.49
C MET A 325 1.51 -28.36 -4.32
N ALA A 326 1.07 -27.90 -5.50
CA ALA A 326 0.26 -28.72 -6.40
C ALA A 326 1.03 -29.96 -6.84
N ASP A 327 2.30 -29.82 -7.24
CA ASP A 327 3.15 -30.92 -7.68
C ASP A 327 3.43 -31.93 -6.54
N MET A 328 3.66 -31.46 -5.31
CA MET A 328 3.75 -32.32 -4.13
C MET A 328 2.49 -33.18 -3.94
N VAL A 329 1.31 -32.62 -4.20
CA VAL A 329 0.05 -33.37 -4.11
C VAL A 329 -0.13 -34.31 -5.29
N THR A 330 -0.04 -33.81 -6.52
CA THR A 330 -0.45 -34.56 -7.73
C THR A 330 0.60 -35.56 -8.20
N GLU A 331 1.89 -35.26 -8.02
CA GLU A 331 2.99 -36.08 -8.51
C GLU A 331 3.68 -36.88 -7.39
N HIS A 332 3.71 -36.34 -6.17
CA HIS A 332 4.38 -36.99 -5.03
C HIS A 332 3.44 -37.62 -4.00
N GLY A 333 2.12 -37.46 -4.15
CA GLY A 333 1.13 -38.14 -3.31
C GLY A 333 1.00 -37.58 -1.89
N TRP A 334 1.17 -36.28 -1.71
CA TRP A 334 1.03 -35.60 -0.41
C TRP A 334 -0.39 -35.05 -0.20
N VAL A 335 -0.72 -34.73 1.05
CA VAL A 335 -1.89 -33.93 1.40
C VAL A 335 -1.41 -32.57 1.89
N ALA A 336 -1.88 -31.49 1.27
CA ALA A 336 -1.61 -30.13 1.73
C ALA A 336 -2.79 -29.58 2.53
N VAL A 337 -2.50 -28.95 3.66
CA VAL A 337 -3.48 -28.33 4.55
C VAL A 337 -3.08 -26.89 4.82
N THR A 338 -4.01 -25.98 4.57
CA THR A 338 -3.81 -24.54 4.72
C THR A 338 -4.88 -23.98 5.65
N SER A 339 -4.49 -23.15 6.60
CA SER A 339 -5.41 -22.35 7.41
C SER A 339 -5.66 -21.01 6.72
N ASP A 340 -6.91 -20.54 6.69
CA ASP A 340 -7.19 -19.14 6.30
C ASP A 340 -6.79 -18.14 7.40
N TYR A 341 -6.52 -18.60 8.63
CA TYR A 341 -6.40 -17.82 9.87
C TYR A 341 -7.72 -17.27 10.42
N ILE A 342 -7.75 -16.95 11.72
CA ILE A 342 -8.89 -16.27 12.35
C ILE A 342 -9.18 -14.96 11.62
N GLY A 343 -10.46 -14.61 11.45
CA GLY A 343 -10.90 -13.33 10.88
C GLY A 343 -10.87 -13.28 9.35
N LEU A 344 -10.30 -14.28 8.71
CA LEU A 344 -10.45 -14.55 7.28
C LEU A 344 -11.47 -15.69 7.13
N GLY A 345 -12.49 -15.48 6.31
CA GLY A 345 -13.65 -16.36 6.17
C GLY A 345 -14.61 -16.26 7.36
N THR A 346 -14.10 -16.35 8.59
CA THR A 346 -14.86 -16.32 9.84
C THR A 346 -14.89 -14.94 10.50
N LYS A 347 -15.71 -14.79 11.55
CA LYS A 347 -15.82 -13.54 12.31
C LYS A 347 -14.64 -13.35 13.25
N GLY A 348 -14.15 -12.12 13.34
CA GLY A 348 -13.13 -11.68 14.29
C GLY A 348 -12.14 -10.72 13.62
N PRO A 349 -11.34 -9.95 14.36
CA PRO A 349 -10.19 -9.31 13.75
C PRO A 349 -9.18 -10.39 13.36
N HIS A 350 -8.63 -10.31 12.14
CA HIS A 350 -7.51 -11.16 11.76
C HIS A 350 -6.26 -10.75 12.54
N PRO A 351 -5.62 -11.65 13.33
CA PRO A 351 -4.39 -11.35 14.06
C PRO A 351 -3.18 -11.39 13.11
N TYR A 352 -3.19 -10.47 12.15
CA TYR A 352 -2.23 -10.36 11.07
C TYR A 352 -0.80 -10.14 11.59
N LEU A 353 0.14 -11.01 11.18
CA LEU A 353 1.54 -11.02 11.61
C LEU A 353 1.73 -11.19 13.13
N VAL A 354 0.75 -11.80 13.80
CA VAL A 354 0.85 -12.21 15.21
C VAL A 354 1.26 -13.68 15.24
N GLY A 355 2.55 -13.92 15.43
CA GLY A 355 3.19 -15.19 15.08
C GLY A 355 2.65 -16.40 15.84
N ASP A 356 2.39 -16.26 17.14
CA ASP A 356 1.83 -17.34 17.95
C ASP A 356 0.39 -17.69 17.53
N ALA A 357 -0.42 -16.69 17.19
CA ALA A 357 -1.79 -16.90 16.73
C ALA A 357 -1.84 -17.54 15.35
N GLU A 358 -1.00 -17.10 14.40
CA GLU A 358 -0.85 -17.74 13.10
C GLU A 358 -0.44 -19.21 13.24
N ALA A 359 0.57 -19.48 14.07
CA ALA A 359 1.06 -20.83 14.30
C ALA A 359 0.01 -21.77 14.91
N ARG A 360 -0.78 -21.29 15.88
CA ARG A 360 -1.92 -22.07 16.44
C ARG A 360 -2.94 -22.39 15.36
N ASN A 361 -3.29 -21.42 14.52
CA ASN A 361 -4.24 -21.62 13.41
C ASN A 361 -3.77 -22.69 12.42
N VAL A 362 -2.48 -22.66 12.04
CA VAL A 362 -1.85 -23.64 11.14
C VAL A 362 -1.83 -25.04 11.76
N TRP A 363 -1.47 -25.15 13.04
CA TRP A 363 -1.48 -26.42 13.74
C TRP A 363 -2.88 -26.99 13.92
N ASP A 364 -3.84 -26.15 14.27
CA ASP A 364 -5.22 -26.57 14.47
C ASP A 364 -5.88 -27.00 13.16
N ALA A 365 -5.54 -26.38 12.03
CA ALA A 365 -5.96 -26.90 10.71
C ALA A 365 -5.39 -28.30 10.47
N SER A 366 -4.10 -28.50 10.77
CA SER A 366 -3.43 -29.80 10.61
C SER A 366 -4.05 -30.88 11.52
N LYS A 367 -4.35 -30.54 12.78
CA LYS A 367 -5.06 -31.41 13.73
C LYS A 367 -6.47 -31.77 13.24
N ALA A 368 -7.20 -30.81 12.69
CA ALA A 368 -8.55 -31.03 12.19
C ALA A 368 -8.57 -32.09 11.07
N VAL A 369 -7.51 -32.15 10.27
CA VAL A 369 -7.38 -33.13 9.18
C VAL A 369 -7.13 -34.55 9.67
N LEU A 370 -6.63 -34.75 10.90
CA LEU A 370 -6.54 -36.09 11.51
C LEU A 370 -7.93 -36.74 11.69
N GLY A 371 -8.97 -35.92 11.88
CA GLY A 371 -10.36 -36.37 11.99
C GLY A 371 -11.11 -36.48 10.66
N PHE A 372 -10.42 -36.27 9.54
CA PHE A 372 -11.02 -36.19 8.21
C PHE A 372 -11.27 -37.59 7.63
N LYS A 373 -12.44 -37.82 7.01
CA LYS A 373 -12.85 -39.15 6.55
C LYS A 373 -12.48 -39.41 5.09
N GLU A 374 -12.28 -38.34 4.35
CA GLU A 374 -12.06 -38.29 2.92
C GLU A 374 -10.62 -38.64 2.54
N VAL A 375 -9.67 -38.38 3.43
CA VAL A 375 -8.26 -38.76 3.28
C VAL A 375 -7.64 -39.06 4.65
N ARG A 376 -6.72 -40.03 4.70
CA ARG A 376 -5.92 -40.33 5.89
C ARG A 376 -4.55 -39.69 5.73
N VAL A 377 -4.05 -39.06 6.79
CA VAL A 377 -2.73 -38.41 6.79
C VAL A 377 -1.85 -38.98 7.89
N SER A 378 -0.54 -38.93 7.64
CA SER A 378 0.49 -39.18 8.65
C SER A 378 0.51 -38.05 9.69
N THR A 379 1.06 -38.33 10.87
CA THR A 379 1.44 -37.29 11.84
C THR A 379 2.86 -36.77 11.61
N ASP A 380 3.57 -37.29 10.61
CA ASP A 380 4.81 -36.67 10.12
C ASP A 380 4.45 -35.57 9.11
N THR A 381 5.08 -34.39 9.24
CA THR A 381 4.77 -33.22 8.39
C THR A 381 6.00 -32.40 8.02
N VAL A 382 5.92 -31.69 6.90
CA VAL A 382 6.82 -30.57 6.55
C VAL A 382 6.01 -29.29 6.52
N ILE A 383 6.57 -28.20 7.06
CA ILE A 383 5.88 -26.91 7.18
C ILE A 383 6.41 -25.94 6.13
N TRP A 384 5.55 -25.33 5.33
CA TRP A 384 5.91 -24.33 4.33
C TRP A 384 5.22 -22.98 4.58
N GLY A 385 5.85 -21.90 4.13
CA GLY A 385 5.16 -20.62 3.99
C GLY A 385 5.99 -19.49 3.39
N HIS A 386 5.31 -18.50 2.81
CA HIS A 386 5.90 -17.35 2.12
C HIS A 386 5.48 -16.02 2.76
N SER A 387 6.38 -15.03 2.84
CA SER A 387 6.04 -13.68 3.34
C SER A 387 5.50 -13.70 4.79
N GLN A 388 4.28 -13.23 5.05
CA GLN A 388 3.54 -13.50 6.30
C GLN A 388 3.55 -14.99 6.63
N GLY A 389 3.19 -15.83 5.66
CA GLY A 389 3.18 -17.28 5.79
C GLY A 389 4.56 -17.84 6.13
N GLY A 390 5.65 -17.19 5.69
CA GLY A 390 7.01 -17.56 6.04
C GLY A 390 7.38 -17.22 7.49
N GLN A 391 6.87 -16.09 8.02
CA GLN A 391 6.92 -15.83 9.46
C GLN A 391 6.09 -16.89 10.19
N GLY A 392 4.87 -17.16 9.72
CA GLY A 392 3.98 -18.17 10.26
C GLY A 392 4.60 -19.56 10.28
N SER A 393 5.30 -20.01 9.22
CA SER A 393 5.93 -21.33 9.16
C SER A 393 7.05 -21.48 10.19
N LEU A 394 7.85 -20.42 10.39
CA LEU A 394 8.86 -20.38 11.44
C LEU A 394 8.20 -20.44 12.84
N TRP A 395 7.14 -19.68 13.10
CA TRP A 395 6.42 -19.76 14.37
C TRP A 395 5.73 -21.12 14.59
N THR A 396 5.15 -21.71 13.55
CA THR A 396 4.56 -23.06 13.57
C THR A 396 5.64 -24.07 13.97
N GLY A 397 6.83 -24.00 13.37
CA GLY A 397 7.98 -24.81 13.80
C GLY A 397 8.36 -24.56 15.27
N GLN A 398 8.45 -23.29 15.67
CA GLN A 398 8.88 -22.90 17.02
C GLN A 398 7.97 -23.43 18.14
N ILE A 399 6.66 -23.45 17.93
CA ILE A 399 5.70 -23.91 18.95
C ILE A 399 5.32 -25.39 18.81
N ALA A 400 5.85 -26.11 17.82
CA ALA A 400 5.43 -27.48 17.49
C ALA A 400 5.45 -28.41 18.71
N SER A 401 6.58 -28.47 19.42
CA SER A 401 6.77 -29.39 20.55
C SER A 401 5.85 -29.11 21.74
N SER A 402 5.41 -27.86 21.92
CA SER A 402 4.55 -27.48 23.05
C SER A 402 3.06 -27.45 22.68
N TYR A 403 2.72 -27.16 21.43
CA TYR A 403 1.34 -26.96 20.99
C TYR A 403 0.76 -28.13 20.18
N ALA A 404 1.60 -28.83 19.42
CA ALA A 404 1.21 -29.93 18.54
C ALA A 404 2.15 -31.15 18.68
N PRO A 405 2.40 -31.66 19.91
CA PRO A 405 3.36 -32.73 20.17
C PRO A 405 3.01 -34.06 19.50
N GLU A 406 1.78 -34.22 19.00
CA GLU A 406 1.35 -35.38 18.21
C GLU A 406 1.97 -35.42 16.82
N PHE A 407 2.51 -34.30 16.30
CA PHE A 407 3.15 -34.24 14.99
C PHE A 407 4.68 -34.31 15.08
N THR A 408 5.30 -35.07 14.18
CA THR A 408 6.74 -35.04 13.95
C THR A 408 7.04 -34.06 12.81
N VAL A 409 7.65 -32.92 13.12
CA VAL A 409 8.12 -32.00 12.09
C VAL A 409 9.40 -32.56 11.46
N LYS A 410 9.40 -32.77 10.14
CA LYS A 410 10.57 -33.23 9.37
C LYS A 410 11.38 -32.09 8.78
N GLY A 411 10.76 -30.93 8.58
CA GLY A 411 11.42 -29.71 8.11
C GLY A 411 10.51 -28.48 8.19
N VAL A 412 11.13 -27.31 8.30
CA VAL A 412 10.48 -26.00 8.23
C VAL A 412 11.08 -25.22 7.05
N ALA A 413 10.26 -24.85 6.07
CA ALA A 413 10.68 -24.06 4.92
C ALA A 413 9.96 -22.71 4.94
N ALA A 414 10.75 -21.64 4.87
CA ALA A 414 10.28 -20.26 4.91
C ALA A 414 10.85 -19.47 3.73
N PHE A 415 9.99 -18.81 2.97
CA PHE A 415 10.37 -18.08 1.75
C PHE A 415 10.09 -16.60 1.93
N ALA A 416 11.10 -15.75 1.77
CA ALA A 416 11.07 -14.32 2.07
C ALA A 416 10.28 -13.99 3.36
N PRO A 417 10.60 -14.65 4.49
CA PRO A 417 9.76 -14.57 5.68
C PRO A 417 9.77 -13.16 6.28
N ALA A 418 8.64 -12.69 6.79
CA ALA A 418 8.56 -11.47 7.60
C ALA A 418 9.20 -11.69 8.99
N SER A 419 10.48 -12.04 9.01
CA SER A 419 11.24 -12.57 10.15
C SER A 419 11.58 -11.50 11.21
N ASN A 420 11.64 -10.23 10.84
CA ASN A 420 11.84 -9.12 11.78
C ASN A 420 10.89 -7.97 11.45
N LEU A 421 9.74 -7.92 12.12
CA LEU A 421 8.70 -6.94 11.81
C LEU A 421 9.10 -5.51 12.17
N TYR A 422 9.93 -5.31 13.21
CA TYR A 422 10.39 -3.97 13.58
C TYR A 422 11.34 -3.42 12.52
N ALA A 423 12.35 -4.20 12.12
CA ALA A 423 13.29 -3.82 11.07
C ALA A 423 12.57 -3.59 9.73
N LEU A 424 11.58 -4.43 9.41
CA LEU A 424 10.71 -4.23 8.25
C LEU A 424 9.96 -2.90 8.35
N ALA A 425 9.23 -2.66 9.45
CA ALA A 425 8.48 -1.43 9.65
C ALA A 425 9.37 -0.18 9.52
N GLU A 426 10.60 -0.21 10.04
CA GLU A 426 11.57 0.88 9.89
C GLU A 426 12.07 1.03 8.44
N ALA A 427 12.49 -0.07 7.80
CA ALA A 427 13.19 -0.04 6.52
C ALA A 427 12.30 0.31 5.33
N ILE A 428 10.99 0.02 5.39
CA ILE A 428 10.03 0.26 4.29
C ILE A 428 8.90 1.23 4.64
N LYS A 429 8.95 1.95 5.78
CA LYS A 429 7.89 2.89 6.22
C LYS A 429 7.48 3.95 5.20
N SER A 430 8.41 4.35 4.34
CA SER A 430 8.16 5.37 3.29
C SER A 430 7.78 4.77 1.94
N GLU A 431 7.97 3.47 1.76
CA GLU A 431 7.75 2.76 0.51
C GLU A 431 6.29 2.34 0.33
N THR A 432 5.86 2.17 -0.92
CA THR A 432 4.46 1.86 -1.23
C THR A 432 4.02 0.54 -0.62
N ALA A 433 4.79 -0.53 -0.82
CA ALA A 433 4.46 -1.85 -0.30
C ALA A 433 4.49 -1.88 1.25
N GLY A 434 5.47 -1.20 1.85
CA GLY A 434 5.54 -1.07 3.31
C GLY A 434 4.39 -0.29 3.92
N LYS A 435 3.86 0.73 3.24
CA LYS A 435 2.63 1.42 3.65
C LYS A 435 1.42 0.48 3.59
N THR A 436 1.33 -0.40 2.60
CA THR A 436 0.21 -1.36 2.52
C THR A 436 0.27 -2.38 3.66
N VAL A 437 1.43 -2.98 3.92
CA VAL A 437 1.63 -3.89 5.07
C VAL A 437 1.37 -3.17 6.41
N SER A 438 1.90 -1.96 6.57
CA SER A 438 1.66 -1.14 7.76
C SER A 438 0.17 -0.83 7.96
N ALA A 439 -0.59 -0.65 6.87
CA ALA A 439 -2.03 -0.42 6.96
C ALA A 439 -2.78 -1.66 7.47
N TYR A 440 -2.38 -2.86 7.02
CA TYR A 440 -2.96 -4.10 7.52
C TYR A 440 -2.66 -4.34 9.00
N ILE A 441 -1.42 -4.08 9.45
CA ILE A 441 -1.05 -4.11 10.87
C ILE A 441 -1.91 -3.09 11.64
N ALA A 442 -1.98 -1.84 11.18
CA ALA A 442 -2.73 -0.79 11.86
C ALA A 442 -4.25 -1.10 11.96
N ALA A 443 -4.83 -1.68 10.91
CA ALA A 443 -6.25 -2.01 10.85
C ALA A 443 -6.66 -3.16 11.78
N THR A 444 -5.71 -4.01 12.17
CA THR A 444 -5.95 -5.20 13.00
C THR A 444 -5.43 -5.05 14.41
N TRP A 445 -4.22 -4.52 14.61
CA TRP A 445 -3.55 -4.49 15.91
C TRP A 445 -4.23 -3.58 16.93
N ASP A 446 -4.96 -2.54 16.50
CA ASP A 446 -5.79 -1.76 17.43
C ASP A 446 -6.90 -2.60 18.09
N LYS A 447 -7.37 -3.65 17.39
CA LYS A 447 -8.40 -4.58 17.90
C LYS A 447 -7.80 -5.77 18.63
N VAL A 448 -6.63 -6.23 18.18
CA VAL A 448 -5.94 -7.40 18.74
C VAL A 448 -5.18 -7.03 20.02
N PHE A 449 -4.59 -5.83 20.06
CA PHE A 449 -3.82 -5.28 21.18
C PHE A 449 -4.35 -3.87 21.53
N PRO A 450 -5.59 -3.76 22.07
CA PRO A 450 -6.24 -2.47 22.33
C PRO A 450 -5.44 -1.58 23.30
N GLU A 451 -4.61 -2.16 24.16
CA GLU A 451 -3.69 -1.45 25.05
C GLU A 451 -2.68 -0.56 24.30
N LEU A 452 -2.31 -0.91 23.07
CA LEU A 452 -1.37 -0.13 22.26
C LEU A 452 -1.99 1.15 21.69
N ASN A 453 -3.33 1.25 21.62
CA ASN A 453 -4.05 2.40 21.06
C ASN A 453 -3.48 2.84 19.69
N VAL A 454 -3.25 1.89 18.79
CA VAL A 454 -2.52 2.09 17.53
C VAL A 454 -3.20 3.18 16.69
N GLU A 455 -4.53 3.14 16.55
CA GLU A 455 -5.28 4.08 15.70
C GLU A 455 -5.04 5.55 16.09
N LYS A 456 -5.02 5.82 17.40
CA LYS A 456 -4.82 7.18 17.95
C LYS A 456 -3.41 7.72 17.77
N ASN A 457 -2.43 6.83 17.63
CA ASN A 457 -1.01 7.16 17.55
C ASN A 457 -0.45 7.06 16.14
N LEU A 458 -1.30 6.80 15.12
CA LEU A 458 -0.91 6.85 13.72
C LEU A 458 -0.45 8.25 13.32
N THR A 459 0.31 8.33 12.23
CA THR A 459 0.64 9.61 11.61
C THR A 459 -0.66 10.36 11.27
N PRO A 460 -0.80 11.65 11.64
CA PRO A 460 -2.03 12.39 11.41
C PRO A 460 -2.49 12.33 9.95
N GLY A 461 -3.76 11.97 9.75
CA GLY A 461 -4.37 11.80 8.42
C GLY A 461 -4.22 10.40 7.80
N SER A 462 -3.51 9.46 8.45
CA SER A 462 -3.33 8.09 7.95
C SER A 462 -4.49 7.14 8.26
N ALA A 463 -5.36 7.44 9.23
CA ALA A 463 -6.48 6.56 9.62
C ALA A 463 -7.43 6.23 8.45
N GLY A 464 -7.86 7.23 7.68
CA GLY A 464 -8.73 7.02 6.52
C GLY A 464 -8.09 6.14 5.42
N PRO A 465 -6.82 6.38 5.02
CA PRO A 465 -6.08 5.44 4.17
C PRO A 465 -5.93 4.03 4.76
N VAL A 466 -5.68 3.89 6.07
CA VAL A 466 -5.59 2.59 6.76
C VAL A 466 -6.89 1.81 6.61
N GLU A 467 -8.04 2.43 6.93
CA GLU A 467 -9.36 1.81 6.78
C GLU A 467 -9.61 1.35 5.33
N ARG A 468 -9.28 2.22 4.36
CA ARG A 468 -9.45 1.96 2.94
C ARG A 468 -8.56 0.84 2.39
N ILE A 469 -7.33 0.73 2.87
CA ILE A 469 -6.42 -0.35 2.46
C ILE A 469 -6.81 -1.65 3.17
N GLY A 470 -7.13 -1.57 4.47
CA GLY A 470 -7.56 -2.71 5.27
C GLY A 470 -8.83 -3.39 4.73
N GLY A 471 -9.70 -2.64 4.05
CA GLY A 471 -10.89 -3.18 3.37
C GLY A 471 -10.63 -3.87 2.02
N LEU A 472 -9.39 -3.96 1.55
CA LEU A 472 -9.02 -4.62 0.28
C LEU A 472 -8.21 -5.90 0.55
N CYS A 473 -8.36 -6.88 -0.34
CA CYS A 473 -7.47 -8.05 -0.37
C CYS A 473 -6.12 -7.71 -1.03
N PHE A 474 -5.10 -8.50 -0.74
CA PHE A 474 -3.72 -8.29 -1.22
C PHE A 474 -3.38 -9.17 -2.44
N ASN A 475 -4.37 -9.83 -3.04
CA ASN A 475 -4.22 -10.70 -4.21
C ASN A 475 -5.00 -10.16 -5.44
N GLY A 476 -4.59 -10.60 -6.63
CA GLY A 476 -5.26 -10.24 -7.88
C GLY A 476 -5.44 -8.73 -8.11
N HIS A 477 -6.63 -8.32 -8.55
CA HIS A 477 -6.96 -6.92 -8.81
C HIS A 477 -6.97 -6.07 -7.53
N ASP A 478 -7.36 -6.65 -6.38
CA ASP A 478 -7.38 -5.95 -5.10
C ASP A 478 -5.97 -5.69 -4.57
N GLY A 479 -5.01 -6.60 -4.80
CA GLY A 479 -3.60 -6.37 -4.48
C GLY A 479 -3.04 -5.15 -5.22
N LEU A 480 -3.35 -5.02 -6.52
CA LEU A 480 -2.98 -3.82 -7.29
C LEU A 480 -3.67 -2.57 -6.72
N ALA A 481 -4.96 -2.63 -6.40
CA ALA A 481 -5.69 -1.52 -5.81
C ALA A 481 -5.13 -1.12 -4.44
N ALA A 482 -4.74 -2.09 -3.59
CA ALA A 482 -4.15 -1.88 -2.27
C ALA A 482 -2.77 -1.23 -2.37
N ILE A 483 -1.92 -1.69 -3.29
CA ILE A 483 -0.61 -1.08 -3.60
C ILE A 483 -0.80 0.33 -4.15
N LEU A 484 -1.72 0.53 -5.10
CA LEU A 484 -2.01 1.85 -5.65
C LEU A 484 -2.50 2.80 -4.54
N ARG A 485 -3.41 2.38 -3.66
CA ARG A 485 -3.83 3.17 -2.50
C ARG A 485 -2.67 3.45 -1.54
N GLY A 486 -1.80 2.47 -1.29
CA GLY A 486 -0.55 2.64 -0.53
C GLY A 486 0.34 3.74 -1.11
N SER A 487 0.46 3.81 -2.45
CA SER A 487 1.25 4.82 -3.15
C SER A 487 0.67 6.23 -2.99
N GLN A 488 -0.64 6.32 -2.70
CA GLN A 488 -1.35 7.56 -2.45
C GLN A 488 -1.37 7.97 -0.97
N VAL A 489 -0.74 7.20 -0.07
CA VAL A 489 -0.52 7.66 1.31
C VAL A 489 0.69 8.61 1.31
N PRO A 490 0.50 9.91 1.61
CA PRO A 490 1.55 10.91 1.45
C PRO A 490 2.69 10.75 2.45
N ASN A 491 2.40 10.19 3.62
CA ASN A 491 3.35 9.99 4.71
C ASN A 491 3.47 8.51 5.06
N GLN A 492 4.45 8.17 5.91
CA GLN A 492 4.46 6.88 6.60
C GLN A 492 3.23 6.71 7.48
N ILE A 493 2.84 5.47 7.75
CA ILE A 493 1.69 5.17 8.61
C ILE A 493 2.11 5.26 10.08
N PHE A 494 3.18 4.55 10.44
CA PHE A 494 3.74 4.58 11.79
C PHE A 494 4.77 5.72 11.93
N PRO A 495 4.55 6.71 12.81
CA PRO A 495 5.56 7.70 13.13
C PRO A 495 6.68 7.06 13.97
N ASN A 496 7.89 7.63 13.94
CA ASN A 496 9.01 7.10 14.74
C ASN A 496 8.64 6.97 16.22
N ALA A 497 7.93 7.96 16.80
CA ALA A 497 7.50 7.90 18.20
C ALA A 497 6.62 6.69 18.56
N LEU A 498 5.87 6.14 17.59
CA LEU A 498 5.09 4.92 17.80
C LEU A 498 5.98 3.67 17.71
N LEU A 499 6.92 3.65 16.76
CA LEU A 499 7.91 2.57 16.63
C LEU A 499 8.91 2.54 17.79
N ASP A 500 9.25 3.69 18.38
CA ASP A 500 10.16 3.76 19.52
C ASP A 500 9.49 3.41 20.86
N GLY A 501 8.19 3.11 20.86
CA GLY A 501 7.38 2.82 22.05
C GLY A 501 6.91 1.36 22.14
N PRO A 502 5.91 1.07 23.01
CA PRO A 502 5.40 -0.28 23.24
C PRO A 502 4.91 -1.02 21.99
N PHE A 503 4.43 -0.29 20.98
CA PHE A 503 4.06 -0.88 19.70
C PHE A 503 5.27 -1.46 18.96
N GLY A 504 6.40 -0.76 18.94
CA GLY A 504 7.62 -1.31 18.33
C GLY A 504 8.20 -2.48 19.12
N ASP A 505 8.09 -2.47 20.45
CA ASP A 505 8.44 -3.64 21.26
C ASP A 505 7.53 -4.83 20.92
N LYS A 506 6.23 -4.58 20.72
CA LYS A 506 5.31 -5.63 20.26
C LYS A 506 5.66 -6.18 18.88
N LEU A 507 6.15 -5.35 17.95
CA LEU A 507 6.67 -5.80 16.65
C LEU A 507 7.91 -6.70 16.82
N LYS A 508 8.84 -6.35 17.73
CA LYS A 508 10.03 -7.17 18.02
C LYS A 508 9.65 -8.53 18.61
N GLU A 509 8.61 -8.59 19.45
CA GLU A 509 8.10 -9.85 20.00
C GLU A 509 7.61 -10.84 18.93
N GLN A 510 7.32 -10.38 17.70
CA GLN A 510 6.84 -11.24 16.62
C GLN A 510 7.98 -11.90 15.82
N GLU A 511 9.24 -11.64 16.15
CA GLU A 511 10.39 -12.30 15.54
C GLU A 511 10.45 -13.78 15.97
N PRO A 512 10.36 -14.75 15.03
CA PRO A 512 10.60 -16.16 15.36
C PRO A 512 12.09 -16.35 15.66
N THR A 513 12.41 -16.92 16.80
CA THR A 513 13.80 -17.09 17.27
C THR A 513 14.19 -18.56 17.47
N GLY A 514 13.24 -19.47 17.32
CA GLY A 514 13.39 -20.88 17.67
C GLY A 514 13.07 -21.15 19.15
N PRO A 515 13.37 -22.36 19.66
CA PRO A 515 14.04 -23.45 18.96
C PRO A 515 13.15 -24.07 17.87
N PHE A 516 13.77 -24.61 16.81
CA PHE A 516 13.05 -25.34 15.78
C PHE A 516 13.29 -26.86 15.96
N PRO A 517 12.25 -27.71 15.89
CA PRO A 517 12.37 -29.15 16.12
C PRO A 517 13.01 -29.92 14.95
N ALA A 518 13.21 -29.25 13.82
CA ALA A 518 13.63 -29.86 12.56
C ALA A 518 14.52 -28.90 11.75
N PRO A 519 15.21 -29.37 10.70
CA PRO A 519 15.99 -28.50 9.83
C PRO A 519 15.17 -27.36 9.22
N VAL A 520 15.77 -26.18 9.16
CA VAL A 520 15.13 -24.97 8.63
C VAL A 520 15.75 -24.61 7.28
N LEU A 521 14.92 -24.39 6.27
CA LEU A 521 15.29 -23.74 5.01
C LEU A 521 14.73 -22.33 4.99
N VAL A 522 15.57 -21.38 4.60
CA VAL A 522 15.17 -20.00 4.30
C VAL A 522 15.53 -19.71 2.85
N ALA A 523 14.57 -19.29 2.03
CA ALA A 523 14.82 -18.81 0.67
C ALA A 523 14.59 -17.30 0.58
N GLN A 524 15.48 -16.57 -0.10
CA GLN A 524 15.36 -15.11 -0.26
C GLN A 524 15.67 -14.67 -1.69
N GLY A 525 14.78 -13.87 -2.27
CA GLY A 525 15.05 -13.15 -3.52
C GLY A 525 15.91 -11.93 -3.27
N LEU A 526 17.01 -11.75 -4.01
CA LEU A 526 17.94 -10.63 -3.78
C LEU A 526 17.45 -9.29 -4.35
N ALA A 527 16.37 -9.29 -5.13
CA ALA A 527 15.70 -8.09 -5.64
C ALA A 527 14.39 -7.79 -4.88
N ASP A 528 14.16 -8.42 -3.72
CA ASP A 528 12.96 -8.25 -2.91
C ASP A 528 12.84 -6.81 -2.37
N PRO A 529 11.80 -6.04 -2.78
CA PRO A 529 11.61 -4.68 -2.32
C PRO A 529 10.86 -4.60 -0.98
N LEU A 530 10.26 -5.69 -0.53
CA LEU A 530 9.44 -5.73 0.68
C LEU A 530 10.24 -6.30 1.84
N VAL A 531 10.54 -7.60 1.80
CA VAL A 531 11.39 -8.27 2.80
C VAL A 531 12.82 -8.17 2.32
N LYS A 532 13.47 -7.05 2.68
CA LYS A 532 14.80 -6.71 2.14
C LYS A 532 15.82 -7.80 2.51
N PRO A 533 16.70 -8.22 1.56
CA PRO A 533 17.71 -9.24 1.82
C PRO A 533 18.57 -8.96 3.05
N ALA A 534 18.96 -7.70 3.27
CA ALA A 534 19.76 -7.32 4.44
C ALA A 534 19.09 -7.65 5.79
N ILE A 535 17.76 -7.52 5.88
CA ILE A 535 17.00 -7.88 7.09
C ILE A 535 17.03 -9.39 7.28
N GLN A 536 16.88 -10.14 6.18
CA GLN A 536 16.90 -11.60 6.24
C GLN A 536 18.30 -12.14 6.54
N ASP A 537 19.35 -11.55 5.96
CA ASP A 537 20.75 -11.89 6.24
C ASP A 537 21.07 -11.70 7.73
N GLU A 538 20.60 -10.61 8.34
CA GLU A 538 20.78 -10.35 9.77
C GLU A 538 20.05 -11.38 10.64
N TRP A 539 18.81 -11.72 10.31
CA TRP A 539 18.05 -12.74 11.03
C TRP A 539 18.73 -14.11 10.94
N VAL A 540 19.15 -14.53 9.73
CA VAL A 540 19.84 -15.82 9.52
C VAL A 540 21.16 -15.84 10.28
N ARG A 541 21.95 -14.75 10.24
CA ARG A 541 23.20 -14.63 11.02
C ARG A 541 22.95 -14.85 12.51
N ALA A 542 21.94 -14.17 13.07
CA ALA A 542 21.59 -14.30 14.48
C ALA A 542 21.16 -15.74 14.85
N ARG A 543 20.45 -16.45 13.97
CA ARG A 543 20.10 -17.87 14.19
C ARG A 543 21.33 -18.78 14.14
N CYS A 544 22.20 -18.58 13.15
CA CYS A 544 23.45 -19.33 13.02
C CYS A 544 24.37 -19.13 14.23
N GLU A 545 24.53 -17.89 14.71
CA GLU A 545 25.29 -17.57 15.93
C GLU A 545 24.68 -18.21 17.19
N ALA A 546 23.36 -18.38 17.22
CA ALA A 546 22.65 -19.12 18.26
C ALA A 546 22.75 -20.65 18.12
N GLY A 547 23.51 -21.16 17.14
CA GLY A 547 23.72 -22.59 16.90
C GLY A 547 22.55 -23.28 16.20
N ILE A 548 21.61 -22.53 15.61
CA ILE A 548 20.51 -23.08 14.82
C ILE A 548 21.00 -23.24 13.37
N PRO A 549 21.10 -24.47 12.84
CA PRO A 549 21.50 -24.70 11.46
C PRO A 549 20.39 -24.28 10.49
N VAL A 550 20.71 -23.38 9.55
CA VAL A 550 19.78 -22.88 8.52
C VAL A 550 20.35 -23.19 7.13
N ASP A 551 19.57 -23.82 6.27
CA ASP A 551 19.82 -23.92 4.81
C ASP A 551 19.35 -22.60 4.18
N TYR A 552 20.26 -21.65 4.00
CA TYR A 552 19.93 -20.31 3.49
C TYR A 552 20.24 -20.21 1.99
N ARG A 553 19.19 -20.06 1.18
CA ARG A 553 19.28 -19.99 -0.29
C ARG A 553 18.91 -18.62 -0.79
N THR A 554 19.79 -18.01 -1.59
CA THR A 554 19.56 -16.71 -2.18
C THR A 554 19.41 -16.80 -3.70
N TYR A 555 18.53 -15.96 -4.26
CA TYR A 555 18.18 -16.00 -5.67
C TYR A 555 18.38 -14.62 -6.33
N PRO A 556 19.47 -14.43 -7.11
CA PRO A 556 19.73 -13.19 -7.82
C PRO A 556 18.61 -12.82 -8.80
N GLY A 557 18.20 -11.55 -8.78
CA GLY A 557 17.22 -11.00 -9.73
C GLY A 557 15.76 -11.36 -9.45
N LEU A 558 15.47 -12.28 -8.52
CA LEU A 558 14.10 -12.57 -8.10
C LEU A 558 13.65 -11.57 -7.03
N GLY A 559 12.46 -11.02 -7.20
CA GLY A 559 11.77 -10.18 -6.23
C GLY A 559 10.94 -11.01 -5.24
N HIS A 560 10.06 -10.32 -4.51
CA HIS A 560 9.27 -10.93 -3.43
C HIS A 560 8.34 -12.05 -3.92
N VAL A 561 7.69 -11.83 -5.07
CA VAL A 561 6.65 -12.72 -5.61
C VAL A 561 7.25 -13.70 -6.62
N GLU A 562 8.23 -13.22 -7.40
CA GLU A 562 8.96 -14.03 -8.39
C GLU A 562 9.72 -15.18 -7.73
N LEU A 563 10.14 -15.02 -6.46
CA LEU A 563 10.79 -16.07 -5.69
C LEU A 563 9.95 -17.36 -5.61
N VAL A 564 8.62 -17.25 -5.50
CA VAL A 564 7.69 -18.37 -5.37
C VAL A 564 6.81 -18.56 -6.62
N GLY A 565 7.21 -17.94 -7.73
CA GLY A 565 6.52 -18.07 -9.01
C GLY A 565 6.73 -19.44 -9.66
N PRO A 566 5.89 -19.82 -10.64
CA PRO A 566 5.96 -21.13 -11.30
C PRO A 566 7.32 -21.39 -11.97
N ASP A 567 7.92 -20.37 -12.58
CA ASP A 567 9.22 -20.45 -13.25
C ASP A 567 10.41 -20.27 -12.31
N SER A 568 10.17 -20.16 -11.00
CA SER A 568 11.24 -19.97 -10.02
C SER A 568 12.11 -21.22 -9.92
N PRO A 569 13.45 -21.09 -9.91
CA PRO A 569 14.33 -22.21 -9.59
C PRO A 569 14.13 -22.75 -8.16
N LEU A 570 13.48 -22.00 -7.27
CA LEU A 570 13.10 -22.48 -5.94
C LEU A 570 12.08 -23.62 -6.01
N THR A 571 11.16 -23.61 -6.98
CA THR A 571 10.05 -24.57 -7.09
C THR A 571 10.53 -26.03 -7.05
N PRO A 572 11.33 -26.52 -8.03
CA PRO A 572 11.83 -27.91 -8.00
C PRO A 572 12.83 -28.16 -6.85
N GLN A 573 13.52 -27.12 -6.37
CA GLN A 573 14.43 -27.25 -5.24
C GLN A 573 13.71 -27.47 -3.91
N LEU A 574 12.54 -26.86 -3.75
CA LEU A 574 11.70 -26.96 -2.56
C LEU A 574 11.04 -28.33 -2.48
N GLU A 575 10.52 -28.84 -3.60
CA GLU A 575 10.01 -30.21 -3.72
C GLU A 575 11.09 -31.21 -3.31
N GLN A 576 12.28 -31.13 -3.93
CA GLN A 576 13.39 -32.02 -3.63
C GLN A 576 13.85 -31.91 -2.17
N TRP A 577 13.96 -30.69 -1.63
CA TRP A 577 14.32 -30.48 -0.22
C TRP A 577 13.31 -31.13 0.72
N THR A 578 12.02 -31.03 0.39
CA THR A 578 10.93 -31.61 1.19
C THR A 578 10.99 -33.13 1.19
N LEU A 579 11.18 -33.74 0.01
CA LEU A 579 11.39 -35.19 -0.11
C LEU A 579 12.65 -35.65 0.65
N ASP A 580 13.74 -34.89 0.58
CA ASP A 580 14.98 -35.21 1.30
C ASP A 580 14.80 -35.19 2.83
N ARG A 581 14.02 -34.22 3.35
CA ARG A 581 13.69 -34.17 4.79
C ARG A 581 12.76 -35.30 5.19
N TRP A 582 11.79 -35.63 4.35
CA TRP A 582 10.89 -36.75 4.56
C TRP A 582 11.64 -38.08 4.66
N ASP A 583 12.60 -38.29 3.75
CA ASP A 583 13.45 -39.50 3.69
C ASP A 583 14.58 -39.53 4.73
N GLY A 584 14.67 -38.51 5.60
CA GLY A 584 15.67 -38.44 6.67
C GLY A 584 17.10 -38.18 6.19
N LYS A 585 17.29 -37.62 4.98
CA LYS A 585 18.61 -37.21 4.51
C LYS A 585 19.14 -36.05 5.34
N ALA A 586 20.42 -36.11 5.67
CA ALA A 586 21.09 -35.08 6.47
C ALA A 586 20.87 -33.68 5.86
N PRO A 587 20.53 -32.67 6.67
CA PRO A 587 20.42 -31.30 6.20
C PRO A 587 21.79 -30.76 5.78
N THR A 588 21.79 -29.79 4.88
CA THR A 588 22.98 -29.07 4.42
C THR A 588 22.88 -27.60 4.84
N PRO A 589 23.00 -27.29 6.14
CA PRO A 589 22.94 -25.90 6.58
C PRO A 589 24.10 -25.10 5.99
N ASP A 590 23.79 -23.86 5.64
CA ASP A 590 24.71 -22.90 5.05
C ASP A 590 24.70 -21.60 5.87
N CYS A 591 25.50 -21.60 6.93
CA CYS A 591 25.72 -20.43 7.79
C CYS A 591 26.98 -19.64 7.39
N ASP A 592 27.79 -20.15 6.46
CA ASP A 592 29.14 -19.66 6.19
C ASP A 592 29.19 -18.68 4.99
N HIS A 593 28.13 -18.61 4.18
CA HIS A 593 28.08 -17.79 2.96
C HIS A 593 27.32 -16.46 3.08
N LEU A 594 27.03 -16.00 4.30
CA LEU A 594 26.36 -14.72 4.53
C LEU A 594 27.24 -13.52 4.13
N PRO A 595 26.68 -12.47 3.49
CA PRO A 595 27.43 -11.24 3.23
C PRO A 595 28.01 -10.65 4.51
N ALA A 596 29.22 -10.09 4.45
CA ALA A 596 29.76 -9.30 5.55
C ALA A 596 28.85 -8.06 5.75
N GLY A 597 28.37 -7.88 6.98
CA GLY A 597 27.42 -6.84 7.36
C GLY A 597 27.92 -5.41 7.21
#